data_AF-A0A358KHW1-F1
#
_entry.id   AF-A0A358KHW1-F1
#
_cell.length_a   1.000
_cell.length_b   1.000
_cell.length_c   1.000
_cell.angle_alpha   90.00
_cell.angle_beta   90.00
_cell.angle_gamma   90.00
#
_symmetry.space_group_name_H-M   'P 1'
#
loop_
_entity.id
_entity.type
_entity.pdbx_description
1 polymer ?
#
loop_
_entity_poly.entity_id
_entity_poly.type
_entity_poly.pdbx_seq_one_letter_code
_entity_poly.pdbx_strand_id
1 'polypeptide(L)'
;MDLLGDISTATWLLALFGAFSLGFSKTGFPGLAMVNVLILAELFGAKASVGMIVPMLIVCDLTVYPLFRRYSSWRELWPLLPSTFVGLAAGYFLLDYIDEATARKGIGAIILLMLALQLGRLKLGQALGRLIYPQHFR
;
A
#
# COMPACT_ATOMS: atom_id res chain seq x y z
N MET A 1 7.92 12.86 -29.43
CA MET A 1 7.94 13.04 -27.97
C MET A 1 6.51 13.37 -27.55
N ASP A 2 5.57 12.48 -27.92
CA ASP A 2 4.13 12.76 -27.99
C ASP A 2 3.32 11.70 -27.22
N LEU A 3 3.91 11.12 -26.17
CA LEU A 3 3.26 10.11 -25.33
C LEU A 3 2.57 10.73 -24.10
N LEU A 4 2.87 12.01 -23.79
CA LEU A 4 2.36 12.71 -22.60
C LEU A 4 1.13 13.59 -22.88
N GLY A 5 0.89 13.96 -24.14
CA GLY A 5 -0.18 14.88 -24.52
C GLY A 5 -1.56 14.26 -24.68
N ASP A 6 -1.63 12.93 -24.84
CA ASP A 6 -2.88 12.19 -25.12
C ASP A 6 -3.46 11.51 -23.86
N ILE A 7 -2.75 11.60 -22.74
CA ILE A 7 -3.21 11.07 -21.46
C ILE A 7 -4.18 12.11 -20.87
N SER A 8 -5.48 11.77 -20.89
CA SER A 8 -6.55 12.62 -20.35
C SER A 8 -6.18 13.23 -19.00
N THR A 9 -6.43 14.53 -18.82
CA THR A 9 -6.15 15.28 -17.57
C THR A 9 -6.75 14.58 -16.34
N ALA A 10 -7.85 13.85 -16.51
CA ALA A 10 -8.47 13.05 -15.47
C ALA A 10 -7.58 11.89 -15.00
N THR A 11 -6.87 11.22 -15.91
CA THR A 11 -5.95 10.11 -15.58
C THR A 11 -4.74 10.62 -14.81
N TRP A 12 -4.20 11.80 -15.16
CA TRP A 12 -3.13 12.43 -14.40
C TRP A 12 -3.57 12.82 -12.98
N LEU A 13 -4.78 13.35 -12.82
CA LEU A 13 -5.34 13.66 -11.51
C LEU A 13 -5.56 12.40 -10.65
N LEU A 14 -6.06 11.32 -11.24
CA LEU A 14 -6.22 10.03 -10.56
C LEU A 14 -4.87 9.41 -10.17
N ALA A 15 -3.86 9.48 -11.04
CA ALA A 15 -2.52 9.01 -10.75
C ALA A 15 -1.86 9.82 -9.63
N LEU A 16 -2.01 11.16 -9.65
CA LEU A 16 -1.53 12.05 -8.59
C LEU A 16 -2.22 11.75 -7.25
N PHE A 17 -3.53 11.53 -7.27
CA PHE A 17 -4.31 11.15 -6.09
C PHE A 17 -3.90 9.78 -5.55
N GLY A 18 -3.67 8.81 -6.44
CA GLY A 18 -3.13 7.50 -6.08
C GLY A 18 -1.74 7.59 -5.45
N ALA A 19 -0.85 8.40 -6.02
CA ALA A 19 0.49 8.67 -5.47
C ALA A 19 0.43 9.32 -4.09
N PHE A 20 -0.46 10.31 -3.92
CA PHE A 20 -0.69 10.95 -2.64
C PHE A 20 -1.24 9.98 -1.60
N SER A 21 -2.26 9.19 -1.96
CA SER A 21 -2.88 8.18 -1.09
C SER A 21 -1.88 7.11 -0.67
N LEU A 22 -1.03 6.63 -1.59
CA LEU A 22 0.00 5.65 -1.32
C LEU A 22 1.10 6.20 -0.40
N GLY A 23 1.55 7.44 -0.63
CA GLY A 23 2.49 8.13 0.26
C GLY A 23 1.91 8.31 1.67
N PHE A 24 0.64 8.71 1.76
CA PHE A 24 -0.06 8.85 3.03
C PHE A 24 -0.20 7.52 3.77
N SER A 25 -0.32 6.39 3.06
CA SER A 25 -0.36 5.08 3.71
C SER A 25 0.90 4.73 4.50
N LYS A 26 2.08 5.32 4.18
CA LYS A 26 3.30 5.14 4.98
C LYS A 26 3.22 5.85 6.34
N THR A 27 2.27 6.76 6.56
CA THR A 27 2.06 7.44 7.85
C THR A 27 1.32 6.57 8.89
N GLY A 28 1.03 5.30 8.58
CA GLY A 28 0.38 4.35 9.49
C GLY A 28 -1.12 4.20 9.28
N PHE A 29 -1.66 4.72 8.17
CA PHE A 29 -3.07 4.54 7.80
C PHE A 29 -3.23 3.50 6.67
N PRO A 30 -3.27 2.19 7.00
CA PRO A 30 -3.36 1.11 6.00
C PRO A 30 -4.62 1.17 5.13
N GLY A 31 -5.65 1.91 5.57
CA GLY A 31 -6.89 2.10 4.83
C GLY A 31 -6.70 2.78 3.48
N LEU A 32 -5.77 3.74 3.38
CA LEU A 32 -5.52 4.49 2.15
C LEU A 32 -4.76 3.68 1.11
N ALA A 33 -3.83 2.80 1.53
CA ALA A 33 -3.21 1.83 0.63
C ALA A 33 -4.24 0.87 0.02
N MET A 34 -5.20 0.39 0.81
CA MET A 34 -6.26 -0.51 0.30
C MET A 34 -7.08 0.16 -0.81
N VAL A 35 -7.44 1.44 -0.63
CA VAL A 35 -8.16 2.22 -1.64
C VAL A 35 -7.33 2.38 -2.91
N ASN A 36 -6.03 2.67 -2.77
CA ASN A 36 -5.13 2.78 -3.92
C ASN A 36 -5.03 1.46 -4.71
N VAL A 37 -4.89 0.33 -4.01
CA VAL A 37 -4.85 -1.00 -4.64
C VAL A 37 -6.15 -1.29 -5.40
N LEU A 38 -7.31 -0.98 -4.82
CA LEU A 38 -8.62 -1.13 -5.47
C LEU A 38 -8.72 -0.34 -6.77
N ILE A 39 -8.31 0.93 -6.75
CA ILE A 39 -8.36 1.81 -7.92
C ILE A 39 -7.43 1.28 -9.02
N LEU A 40 -6.18 0.94 -8.69
CA LEU A 40 -5.25 0.41 -9.69
C LEU A 40 -5.68 -0.96 -10.23
N ALA A 41 -6.29 -1.81 -9.39
CA ALA A 41 -6.78 -3.12 -9.82
C ALA A 41 -7.96 -3.00 -10.79
N GLU A 42 -8.83 -2.00 -10.58
CA GLU A 42 -9.97 -1.73 -11.48
C GLU A 42 -9.50 -1.15 -12.83
N LEU A 43 -8.46 -0.31 -12.82
CA LEU A 43 -7.96 0.35 -14.04
C LEU A 43 -7.06 -0.56 -14.89
N PHE A 44 -6.21 -1.37 -14.28
CA PHE A 44 -5.14 -2.08 -14.98
C PHE A 44 -5.19 -3.61 -14.82
N GLY A 45 -6.12 -4.13 -14.02
CA GLY A 45 -6.15 -5.53 -13.64
C GLY A 45 -5.42 -5.80 -12.33
N ALA A 46 -5.73 -6.93 -11.71
CA ALA A 46 -5.31 -7.25 -10.37
C ALA A 46 -3.81 -7.57 -10.31
N LYS A 47 -3.28 -8.32 -11.29
CA LYS A 47 -1.83 -8.61 -11.33
C LYS A 47 -1.01 -7.36 -11.63
N ALA A 48 -1.42 -6.61 -12.65
CA ALA A 48 -0.69 -5.42 -13.09
C ALA A 48 -0.65 -4.35 -11.98
N SER A 49 -1.75 -4.19 -11.23
CA SER A 49 -1.84 -3.31 -10.06
C SER A 49 -0.72 -3.58 -9.04
N VAL A 50 -0.54 -4.83 -8.63
CA VAL A 50 0.51 -5.20 -7.65
C VAL A 50 1.90 -4.87 -8.21
N GLY A 51 2.14 -5.17 -9.49
CA GLY A 51 3.40 -4.86 -10.15
C GLY A 51 3.72 -3.37 -10.24
N MET A 52 2.72 -2.51 -10.42
CA MET A 52 2.90 -1.04 -10.45
C MET A 52 3.09 -0.42 -9.07
N ILE A 53 2.48 -1.01 -8.04
CA ILE A 53 2.58 -0.47 -6.67
C ILE A 53 4.01 -0.59 -6.13
N VAL A 54 4.74 -1.66 -6.45
CA VAL A 54 6.13 -1.86 -5.98
C VAL A 54 7.07 -0.70 -6.36
N PRO A 55 7.24 -0.32 -7.64
CA PRO A 55 8.10 0.81 -8.01
C PRO A 55 7.61 2.13 -7.43
N MET A 56 6.29 2.30 -7.29
CA MET A 56 5.69 3.48 -6.67
C MET A 56 6.08 3.58 -5.18
N LEU A 57 6.07 2.46 -4.45
CA LEU A 57 6.52 2.39 -3.06
C LEU A 57 8.02 2.71 -2.92
N ILE A 58 8.86 2.25 -3.86
CA ILE A 58 10.29 2.58 -3.90
C ILE A 58 10.48 4.09 -4.07
N VAL A 59 9.77 4.72 -4.99
CA VAL A 59 9.82 6.18 -5.18
C VAL A 59 9.38 6.92 -3.91
N CYS A 60 8.34 6.45 -3.23
CA CYS A 60 7.93 7.00 -1.94
C CYS A 60 9.05 6.89 -0.88
N ASP A 61 9.75 5.76 -0.81
CA ASP A 61 10.87 5.59 0.13
C ASP A 61 12.04 6.53 -0.20
N LEU A 62 12.40 6.66 -1.47
CA LEU A 62 13.46 7.57 -1.91
C LEU A 62 13.14 9.04 -1.61
N THR A 63 11.86 9.42 -1.70
CA THR A 63 11.41 10.79 -1.42
C THR A 63 11.48 11.11 0.09
N VAL A 64 11.16 10.14 0.95
CA VAL A 64 11.20 10.29 2.41
C VAL A 64 12.61 10.12 2.97
N TYR A 65 13.46 9.34 2.31
CA TYR A 65 14.85 9.08 2.70
C TYR A 65 15.66 10.34 3.12
N PRO A 66 15.70 11.45 2.35
CA PRO A 66 16.47 12.63 2.73
C PRO A 66 16.02 13.28 4.04
N LEU A 67 14.75 13.13 4.43
CA LEU A 67 14.22 13.61 5.70
C LEU A 67 14.70 12.77 6.89
N PHE A 68 14.90 11.47 6.68
CA PHE A 68 15.32 10.51 7.72
C PHE A 68 16.82 10.17 7.68
N ARG A 69 17.58 10.67 6.71
CA ARG A 69 19.02 10.37 6.51
C ARG A 69 19.90 10.59 7.75
N ARG A 70 19.48 11.46 8.68
CA ARG A 70 20.25 11.78 9.90
C ARG A 70 20.16 10.69 10.98
N TYR A 71 19.14 9.84 10.91
CA TYR A 71 18.88 8.79 11.91
C TYR A 71 18.95 7.37 11.31
N SER A 72 19.22 7.23 10.01
CA SER A 72 19.16 5.94 9.32
C SER A 72 20.54 5.30 9.20
N SER A 73 20.70 4.11 9.79
CA SER A 73 21.92 3.29 9.68
C SER A 73 21.80 2.35 8.47
N TRP A 74 22.62 2.56 7.44
CA TRP A 74 22.73 1.66 6.28
C TRP A 74 23.05 0.20 6.64
N ARG A 75 23.60 -0.01 7.84
CA ARG A 75 23.94 -1.33 8.39
C ARG A 75 22.72 -2.19 8.70
N GLU A 76 21.58 -1.58 9.01
CA GLU A 76 20.31 -2.27 9.27
C GLU A 76 19.54 -2.59 7.99
N LEU A 77 19.74 -1.78 6.94
CA LEU A 77 19.04 -1.95 5.65
C LEU A 77 19.63 -3.10 4.83
N TRP A 78 20.96 -3.27 4.87
CA TRP A 78 21.68 -4.24 4.04
C TRP A 78 21.23 -5.70 4.23
N PRO A 79 20.96 -6.19 5.46
CA PRO A 79 20.43 -7.54 5.68
C PRO A 79 18.97 -7.72 5.25
N LEU A 80 18.18 -6.65 5.21
CA LEU A 80 16.76 -6.69 4.84
C LEU A 80 16.54 -6.71 3.32
N LEU A 81 17.44 -6.06 2.57
CA LEU A 81 17.39 -6.06 1.11
C LEU A 81 17.35 -7.47 0.48
N PRO A 82 18.27 -8.40 0.79
CA PRO A 82 18.27 -9.71 0.16
C PRO A 82 17.00 -10.51 0.46
N SER A 83 16.48 -10.49 1.69
CA SER A 83 15.21 -11.18 1.99
C SER A 83 14.02 -10.55 1.25
N THR A 84 14.01 -9.21 1.12
CA THR A 84 13.00 -8.47 0.35
C THR A 84 13.07 -8.82 -1.14
N PHE A 85 14.27 -8.88 -1.73
CA PHE A 85 14.47 -9.29 -3.12
C PHE A 85 14.04 -10.73 -3.38
N VAL A 86 14.36 -11.64 -2.46
CA VAL A 86 13.92 -13.04 -2.54
C VAL A 86 12.39 -13.13 -2.48
N GLY A 87 11.76 -12.40 -1.55
CA GLY A 87 10.30 -12.33 -1.45
C GLY A 87 9.64 -11.72 -2.69
N LEU A 88 10.22 -10.66 -3.25
CA LEU A 88 9.74 -10.02 -4.47
C LEU A 88 9.86 -10.95 -5.68
N ALA A 89 11.00 -11.65 -5.84
CA ALA A 89 11.20 -12.61 -6.91
C ALA A 89 10.22 -13.80 -6.79
N ALA A 90 10.05 -14.35 -5.58
CA ALA A 90 9.09 -15.42 -5.32
C ALA A 90 7.66 -14.96 -5.61
N GLY A 91 7.29 -13.75 -5.20
CA GLY A 91 5.98 -13.15 -5.49
C GLY A 91 5.76 -12.94 -6.99
N TYR A 92 6.78 -12.48 -7.73
CA TYR A 92 6.73 -12.32 -9.17
C TYR A 92 6.47 -13.65 -9.88
N PHE A 93 7.23 -14.71 -9.58
CA PHE A 93 7.03 -16.04 -10.18
C PHE A 93 5.69 -16.66 -9.80
N LEU A 94 5.25 -16.49 -8.55
CA LEU A 94 3.95 -16.97 -8.11
C LEU A 94 2.82 -16.27 -8.87
N LEU A 95 2.93 -14.96 -9.05
CA LEU A 95 1.95 -14.18 -9.79
C LEU A 95 1.97 -14.50 -11.28
N ASP A 96 3.13 -14.83 -11.85
CA ASP A 96 3.25 -15.29 -13.24
C ASP A 96 2.54 -16.64 -13.45
N TYR A 97 2.67 -17.56 -12.49
CA TYR A 97 2.06 -18.91 -12.55
C TYR A 97 0.53 -18.92 -12.36
N ILE A 98 -0.02 -17.99 -11.59
CA ILE A 98 -1.47 -17.93 -11.27
C ILE A 98 -2.23 -17.21 -12.39
N ASP A 99 -3.46 -17.61 -12.73
CA ASP A 99 -4.27 -16.88 -13.72
C ASP A 99 -4.85 -15.54 -13.19
N GLU A 100 -5.14 -14.57 -14.06
CA GLU A 100 -5.62 -13.22 -13.68
C GLU A 100 -6.87 -13.27 -12.80
N ALA A 101 -7.81 -14.17 -13.11
CA ALA A 101 -9.04 -14.35 -12.34
C ALA A 101 -8.77 -14.84 -10.91
N THR A 102 -7.78 -15.72 -10.74
CA THR A 102 -7.38 -16.25 -9.43
C THR A 102 -6.62 -15.19 -8.63
N ALA A 103 -5.73 -14.44 -9.28
CA ALA A 103 -5.04 -13.31 -8.67
C ALA A 103 -6.03 -12.25 -8.17
N ARG A 104 -7.05 -11.92 -8.99
CA ARG A 104 -8.12 -10.97 -8.61
C ARG A 104 -8.89 -11.43 -7.37
N LYS A 105 -9.27 -12.71 -7.31
CA LYS A 105 -9.94 -13.28 -6.13
C LYS A 105 -9.04 -13.25 -4.89
N GLY A 106 -7.76 -13.58 -5.04
CA GLY A 106 -6.77 -13.55 -3.96
C GLY A 106 -6.57 -12.15 -3.39
N ILE A 107 -6.32 -11.17 -4.26
CA ILE A 107 -6.15 -9.76 -3.86
C ILE A 107 -7.43 -9.23 -3.22
N GLY A 108 -8.60 -9.52 -3.79
CA GLY A 108 -9.89 -9.17 -3.21
C GLY A 108 -10.10 -9.76 -1.81
N ALA A 109 -9.74 -11.04 -1.61
CA ALA A 109 -9.81 -11.70 -0.31
C ALA A 109 -8.87 -11.05 0.72
N ILE A 110 -7.65 -10.70 0.32
CA ILE A 110 -6.69 -9.99 1.19
C ILE A 110 -7.23 -8.62 1.59
N ILE A 111 -7.82 -7.87 0.65
CA ILE A 111 -8.41 -6.55 0.92
C ILE A 111 -9.59 -6.67 1.87
N LEU A 112 -10.49 -7.64 1.67
CA LEU A 112 -11.60 -7.90 2.58
C LEU A 112 -11.13 -8.31 3.98
N LEU A 113 -10.09 -9.14 4.06
CA LEU A 113 -9.48 -9.53 5.33
C LEU A 113 -8.87 -8.32 6.05
N MET A 114 -8.10 -7.50 5.34
CA MET A 114 -7.50 -6.28 5.89
C MET A 114 -8.58 -5.28 6.34
N LEU A 115 -9.66 -5.13 5.58
CA LEU A 115 -10.81 -4.32 5.96
C LEU A 115 -11.47 -4.85 7.24
N ALA A 116 -11.70 -6.16 7.33
CA ALA A 116 -12.27 -6.79 8.52
C ALA A 116 -11.36 -6.59 9.76
N LEU A 117 -10.05 -6.78 9.60
CA LEU A 117 -9.07 -6.51 10.66
C LEU A 117 -9.07 -5.04 11.06
N GLN A 118 -9.17 -4.12 10.11
CA GLN A 118 -9.18 -2.69 10.40
C GLN A 118 -10.46 -2.27 11.15
N LEU A 119 -11.62 -2.80 10.76
CA LEU A 119 -12.88 -2.62 11.50
C LEU A 119 -12.79 -3.23 12.91
N GLY A 120 -12.17 -4.40 13.05
CA GLY A 120 -11.91 -5.04 14.33
C GLY A 120 -11.03 -4.18 15.25
N ARG A 121 -9.93 -3.64 14.73
CA ARG A 121 -9.05 -2.73 15.46
C ARG A 121 -9.77 -1.46 15.92
N LEU A 122 -10.63 -0.90 15.07
CA LEU A 122 -11.44 0.27 15.41
C LEU A 122 -12.43 -0.03 16.54
N LYS A 123 -13.16 -1.15 16.45
CA LYS A 123 -14.10 -1.57 17.49
C LYS A 123 -13.40 -1.91 18.81
N LEU A 124 -12.25 -2.58 18.76
CA LEU A 124 -11.47 -2.91 19.95
C LEU A 124 -10.88 -1.66 20.62
N GLY A 125 -10.38 -0.71 19.83
CA GLY A 125 -9.93 0.59 20.34
C GLY A 125 -11.06 1.38 21.00
N GLN A 126 -12.28 1.35 20.44
CA GLN A 126 -13.45 1.96 21.04
C GLN A 126 -13.91 1.26 22.33
N ALA A 127 -13.86 -0.08 22.37
CA ALA A 127 -14.22 -0.85 23.56
C ALA A 127 -13.23 -0.64 24.71
N LEU A 128 -11.92 -0.62 24.41
CA LEU A 128 -10.87 -0.31 25.39
C LEU A 128 -10.94 1.15 25.86
N GLY A 129 -11.24 2.10 24.96
CA GLY A 129 -11.44 3.49 25.33
C GLY A 129 -12.61 3.70 26.29
N ARG A 130 -13.71 2.95 26.12
CA ARG A 130 -14.86 2.96 27.04
C ARG A 130 -14.56 2.35 28.42
N LEU A 131 -13.63 1.40 28.49
CA LEU A 131 -13.23 0.77 29.75
C LEU A 131 -12.18 1.57 30.52
N ILE A 132 -11.32 2.32 29.82
CA ILE A 132 -10.18 3.05 30.39
C ILE A 132 -10.53 4.51 30.74
N TYR A 133 -11.55 5.12 30.11
CA TYR A 133 -12.12 6.41 30.54
C TYR A 133 -13.52 6.23 31.18
N PRO A 134 -13.62 5.72 32.42
CA PRO A 134 -14.81 5.94 33.22
C PRO A 134 -14.85 7.42 33.61
N GLN A 135 -15.98 8.07 33.34
CA GLN A 135 -16.26 9.45 33.70
C GLN A 135 -16.04 9.69 35.20
N HIS A 136 -14.89 10.24 35.57
CA HIS A 136 -14.69 10.87 36.88
C HIS A 136 -13.99 12.20 36.65
N PHE A 137 -14.79 13.25 36.49
CA PHE A 137 -14.70 14.52 37.24
C PHE A 137 -15.77 15.49 36.72
N ARG A 138 -16.89 15.52 37.41
CA ARG A 138 -17.70 16.72 37.59
C ARG A 138 -17.80 16.97 39.08
#